data_AF-A0A915MNP3-F1
#
_entry.id   AF-A0A915MNP3-F1
#
_cell.length_a   1.000
_cell.length_b   1.000
_cell.length_c   1.000
_cell.angle_alpha   90.00
_cell.angle_beta   90.00
_cell.angle_gamma   90.00
#
_symmetry.space_group_name_H-M   'P 1'
#
loop_
_entity.id
_entity.type
_entity.pdbx_description
1 polymer ?
#
loop_
_entity_poly.entity_id
_entity_poly.type
_entity_poly.pdbx_seq_one_letter_code
_entity_poly.pdbx_strand_id
1 'polypeptide(L)'
;VEDMADLTCLNEPSVFDNLKQRYYSELIYTYSGLFCVVMNPYKKLPIYSEAVIESYKGKKRNERPPHVFAIADCAYRSMLQ
;
A
#
# COMPACT_ATOMS: atom_id res chain seq x y z
N VAL A 1 -10.36 -2.43 -2.57
CA VAL A 1 -9.31 -3.35 -3.09
C VAL A 1 -7.93 -2.88 -2.63
N GLU A 2 -6.95 -3.76 -2.48
CA GLU A 2 -5.57 -3.37 -2.10
C GLU A 2 -4.74 -2.90 -3.29
N ASP A 3 -4.89 -3.55 -4.45
CA ASP A 3 -4.33 -3.13 -5.73
C ASP A 3 -5.43 -2.71 -6.70
N MET A 4 -5.38 -1.46 -7.16
CA MET A 4 -6.35 -0.94 -8.12
C MET A 4 -6.25 -1.61 -9.49
N ALA A 5 -5.14 -2.29 -9.80
CA ALA A 5 -5.01 -3.09 -11.02
C ALA A 5 -6.02 -4.27 -11.06
N ASP A 6 -6.54 -4.70 -9.91
CA ASP A 6 -7.51 -5.80 -9.82
C ASP A 6 -8.97 -5.34 -10.02
N LEU A 7 -9.21 -4.03 -10.24
CA LEU A 7 -10.56 -3.51 -10.49
C LEU A 7 -11.07 -3.95 -11.86
N THR A 8 -12.28 -4.53 -11.90
CA THR A 8 -12.94 -4.91 -13.16
C THR A 8 -13.19 -3.71 -14.08
N CYS A 9 -13.47 -2.54 -13.48
CA CYS A 9 -13.65 -1.28 -14.20
C CYS A 9 -12.59 -0.28 -13.73
N LEU A 10 -11.55 -0.08 -14.54
CA LEU A 10 -10.48 0.88 -14.26
C LEU A 10 -10.79 2.24 -14.90
N ASN A 11 -11.79 2.94 -14.37
CA ASN A 11 -12.15 4.29 -14.77
C ASN A 11 -11.89 5.29 -13.63
N GLU A 12 -11.83 6.58 -13.96
CA GLU A 12 -11.58 7.66 -12.99
C GLU A 12 -12.51 7.60 -11.76
N PRO A 13 -13.85 7.48 -11.89
CA PRO A 13 -14.72 7.43 -10.71
C PRO A 13 -14.51 6.17 -9.85
N SER A 14 -14.21 5.01 -10.43
CA SER A 14 -13.92 3.78 -9.69
C SER A 14 -12.59 3.87 -8.92
N VAL A 15 -11.56 4.47 -9.52
CA VAL A 15 -10.28 4.74 -8.84
C VAL A 15 -10.50 5.71 -7.68
N PHE A 16 -11.22 6.81 -7.92
CA PHE A 16 -11.52 7.80 -6.88
C PHE A 16 -12.33 7.18 -5.73
N ASP A 17 -13.36 6.40 -6.03
CA ASP A 17 -14.20 5.76 -5.02
C ASP A 17 -13.40 4.78 -4.15
N ASN A 18 -12.52 3.96 -4.76
CA ASN A 18 -11.66 3.05 -4.00
C ASN A 18 -10.68 3.80 -3.08
N LEU A 19 -10.02 4.86 -3.59
CA LEU A 19 -9.12 5.68 -2.78
C LEU A 19 -9.87 6.40 -1.64
N LYS A 20 -11.07 6.93 -1.94
CA LYS A 20 -11.94 7.59 -0.97
C LYS A 20 -12.34 6.64 0.17
N GLN A 21 -12.85 5.46 -0.16
CA GLN A 21 -13.27 4.47 0.83
C GLN A 21 -12.10 4.01 1.71
N ARG A 22 -10.93 3.74 1.10
CA ARG A 22 -9.73 3.34 1.85
C ARG A 22 -9.24 4.45 2.78
N TYR A 23 -9.26 5.70 2.31
CA TYR A 23 -8.86 6.85 3.12
C TYR A 23 -9.76 7.03 4.36
N TYR A 24 -11.07 6.90 4.20
CA TYR A 24 -12.01 6.97 5.32
C TYR A 24 -11.83 5.80 6.31
N SER A 25 -11.34 4.65 5.84
CA SER A 25 -10.95 3.51 6.67
C SER A 25 -9.51 3.59 7.20
N GLU A 26 -8.86 4.76 7.12
CA GLU A 26 -7.49 5.01 7.59
C GLU A 26 -6.39 4.21 6.85
N LEU A 27 -6.70 3.65 5.68
CA LEU A 27 -5.77 2.91 4.82
C LEU A 27 -5.21 3.85 3.75
N ILE A 28 -4.11 4.53 4.06
CA ILE A 28 -3.55 5.58 3.20
C ILE A 28 -2.71 5.07 2.02
N TYR A 29 -2.27 3.82 2.07
CA TYR A 29 -1.46 3.19 1.03
C TYR A 29 -2.34 2.30 0.15
N THR A 30 -2.23 2.46 -1.16
CA THR A 30 -2.97 1.64 -2.13
C THR A 30 -2.07 1.34 -3.32
N TYR A 31 -1.97 0.07 -3.70
CA TYR A 31 -1.24 -0.30 -4.91
C TYR A 31 -2.01 0.08 -6.17
N SER A 32 -1.27 0.34 -7.24
CA SER A 32 -1.79 0.63 -8.58
C SER A 32 -0.87 -0.02 -9.60
N GLY A 33 -0.91 -1.34 -9.69
CA GLY A 33 -0.04 -2.11 -10.57
C GLY A 33 1.42 -2.02 -10.15
N LEU A 34 2.27 -1.27 -10.85
CA LEU A 34 3.68 -1.11 -10.47
C LEU A 34 3.92 0.04 -9.48
N PHE A 35 2.91 0.88 -9.26
CA PHE A 35 3.01 2.08 -8.42
C PHE A 35 2.30 1.89 -7.08
N CYS A 36 2.60 2.77 -6.13
CA CYS A 36 1.87 2.89 -4.87
C CYS A 36 1.41 4.34 -4.72
N VAL A 37 0.10 4.51 -4.54
CA VAL A 37 -0.54 5.80 -4.27
C VAL A 37 -0.63 5.98 -2.76
N VAL A 38 -0.23 7.16 -2.28
CA VAL A 38 -0.22 7.51 -0.86
C VAL A 38 -0.99 8.79 -0.65
N MET A 39 -2.01 8.75 0.20
CA MET A 39 -2.82 9.93 0.55
C MET A 39 -2.40 10.46 1.92
N ASN A 40 -2.18 11.77 2.05
CA ASN A 40 -1.79 12.36 3.33
C ASN A 40 -2.94 12.22 4.37
N PRO A 41 -2.73 11.53 5.50
CA PRO A 41 -3.77 11.35 6.52
C PRO A 41 -4.06 12.63 7.31
N TYR A 42 -3.14 13.62 7.32
CA TYR A 42 -3.17 14.79 8.21
C TYR A 42 -3.36 14.45 9.71
N LYS A 43 -3.10 13.20 10.09
CA LYS A 43 -3.13 12.68 11.47
C LYS A 43 -2.07 11.60 11.64
N LYS A 44 -1.70 11.33 12.90
CA LYS A 44 -0.76 10.25 13.22
C LYS A 44 -1.50 8.91 13.20
N LEU A 45 -1.01 7.97 12.39
CA LEU A 45 -1.54 6.60 12.32
C LEU A 45 -0.57 5.64 13.05
N PRO A 46 -1.06 4.63 13.78
CA PRO A 46 -0.22 3.67 14.52
C PRO A 46 0.38 2.58 13.62
N ILE A 47 0.79 2.94 12.40
CA ILE A 47 1.31 2.01 11.37
C ILE A 47 2.85 2.04 11.26
N TYR A 48 3.51 2.94 12.00
CA TYR A 48 4.97 3.06 12.02
C TYR A 48 5.49 2.67 13.40
N SER A 49 5.82 1.39 13.56
CA SER A 49 6.46 0.86 14.77
C SER A 49 7.44 -0.25 14.40
N GLU A 50 8.37 -0.58 15.30
CA GLU A 50 9.34 -1.66 15.09
C GLU A 50 8.66 -3.00 14.84
N ALA A 51 7.56 -3.28 15.55
CA ALA A 51 6.77 -4.48 15.35
C ALA A 51 6.20 -4.56 13.92
N VAL A 52 5.78 -3.43 13.35
CA VAL A 52 5.30 -3.38 11.96
C VAL A 52 6.47 -3.57 11.00
N ILE A 53 7.63 -2.95 11.22
CA ILE A 53 8.82 -3.15 10.37
C ILE A 53 9.18 -4.63 10.26
N GLU A 54 9.31 -5.31 11.40
CA GLU A 54 9.66 -6.75 11.42
C GLU A 54 8.57 -7.61 10.75
N SER A 55 7.31 -7.18 10.83
CA SER A 55 6.21 -7.87 10.15
C SER A 55 6.30 -7.83 8.62
N TYR A 56 6.94 -6.80 8.05
CA TYR A 56 7.10 -6.59 6.60
C TYR A 56 8.44 -7.12 6.06
N LYS A 57 9.46 -7.20 6.91
CA LYS A 57 10.77 -7.73 6.54
C LYS A 57 10.65 -9.15 5.98
N GLY A 58 11.23 -9.38 4.82
CA GLY A 58 11.23 -10.72 4.25
C GLY A 58 9.90 -11.16 3.61
N LYS A 59 8.85 -10.33 3.61
CA LYS A 59 7.52 -10.69 3.09
C LYS A 59 7.31 -10.30 1.64
N LYS A 60 6.60 -11.15 0.90
CA LYS A 60 6.24 -10.82 -0.49
C LYS A 60 5.14 -9.77 -0.50
N ARG A 61 5.05 -9.02 -1.61
CA ARG A 61 4.06 -7.95 -1.82
C ARG A 61 2.61 -8.39 -1.56
N ASN A 62 2.26 -9.64 -1.88
CA ASN A 62 0.88 -10.14 -1.75
C ASN A 62 0.60 -10.74 -0.36
N GLU A 63 1.61 -10.86 0.51
CA GLU A 63 1.47 -11.44 1.85
C GLU A 63 1.11 -10.38 2.90
N ARG A 64 1.27 -9.09 2.57
CA ARG A 64 1.04 -7.97 3.48
C ARG A 64 0.31 -6.84 2.75
N PRO A 65 -0.50 -6.05 3.48
CA PRO A 65 -1.22 -4.93 2.88
C PRO A 65 -0.25 -3.85 2.39
N PRO A 66 -0.69 -3.00 1.44
CA PRO A 66 0.15 -1.95 0.87
C PRO A 66 0.75 -1.07 1.96
N HIS A 67 2.07 -0.89 1.93
CA HIS A 67 2.78 -0.04 2.88
C HIS A 67 4.15 0.37 2.32
N VAL A 68 4.71 1.48 2.80
CA VAL A 68 6.05 1.93 2.40
C VAL A 68 7.13 0.89 2.72
N PHE A 69 7.00 0.18 3.84
CA PHE A 69 7.95 -0.88 4.23
C PHE A 69 7.96 -2.06 3.26
N ALA A 70 6.81 -2.42 2.67
CA ALA A 70 6.75 -3.45 1.64
C ALA A 70 7.53 -3.03 0.38
N ILE A 71 7.44 -1.75 -0.01
CA ILE A 71 8.17 -1.20 -1.17
C ILE A 71 9.67 -1.15 -0.89
N ALA A 72 10.05 -0.71 0.31
CA ALA A 72 11.45 -0.64 0.73
C ALA A 72 12.10 -2.03 0.78
N ASP A 73 11.44 -3.03 1.38
CA ASP A 73 11.93 -4.42 1.42
C ASP A 73 12.03 -5.02 0.00
N CYS A 74 11.05 -4.76 -0.86
CA CYS A 74 11.09 -5.19 -2.26
C CYS A 74 12.29 -4.60 -3.00
N ALA A 75 12.51 -3.28 -2.89
CA ALA A 75 13.63 -2.61 -3.55
C ALA A 75 14.99 -3.11 -3.03
N TYR A 76 15.11 -3.31 -1.71
CA TYR A 76 16.32 -3.86 -1.10
C TYR A 76 16.64 -5.26 -1.61
N ARG A 77 15.63 -6.14 -1.71
CA ARG A 77 15.83 -7.49 -2.26
C ARG A 77 16.17 -7.49 -3.74
N SER A 78 15.54 -6.62 -4.52
CA SER A 78 15.86 -6.46 -5.95
C SER A 78 17.28 -5.95 -6.18
N MET A 79 17.87 -5.23 -5.23
CA MET A 79 19.28 -4.80 -5.29
C MET A 79 20.26 -5.96 -5.00
N LEU A 80 19.86 -6.94 -4.18
CA LEU A 80 20.70 -8.09 -3.81
C LEU A 80 20.56 -9.29 -4.75
N GLN A 81 19.60 -9.27 -5.67
CA GLN A 81 19.44 -10.24 -6.74
C GLN A 81 20.36 -9.91 -7.91
#